data_AF-A0A8J2TB10-F1
#
_entry.id   AF-A0A8J2TB10-F1
#
_cell.length_a   1.000
_cell.length_b   1.000
_cell.length_c   1.000
_cell.angle_alpha   90.00
_cell.angle_beta   90.00
_cell.angle_gamma   90.00
#
_symmetry.space_group_name_H-M   'P 1'
#
loop_
_entity.id
_entity.type
_entity.pdbx_description
1 polymer ?
#
loop_
_entity_poly.entity_id
_entity_poly.type
_entity_poly.pdbx_seq_one_letter_code
_entity_poly.pdbx_strand_id
1 'polypeptide(L)'
;MFSVRDVVNQYQATEDNDLKYMALKEELPALEICDELPSYVGELLLPVLLQEPDAEIVNLVSQQMYPNAVALCLQRDKQGPWFDQVVVSPLLDQMHGPRPNVALQTLRNIARRAAAEQDRQHQQQQQLQHQYQQVPDASAPTLGRCPELLEQFLQTCDDTVLSVETLYHLVRVYYRGAAGTSSVCAMPDHVLQKIVLLCRNPRQGETERLLLRESVARASLAAVAAVAPLMSLRELACVSALWWQFGPVAEQLLHSQLLPALADPQRSPLALAVLLHFEPFYTQITTNSATLYGPENERLLRDALASVAVLHESGGGTSDRAAATPSENVDDSDSDADPSQTAYLAELPSDEELEFESDSDSHSEAGHADSWVATSGNGSAEQTRRSLLEKLGTGERSPQYEEVPALLAQLRKSPDESIASLPALQTALETLAQLATTRAPQQRLLDWSQLCQQLVLPRLEHDRTFVHKLKAGNLTQSIDEGATLRASAQGTLRQLLPLVDFRTVCLALAQELRHGVHDRDSGVQQLAADTVRSLLASHHHELIGLEWDWYARLLAESSPAAEARPPHGRA
;
A
#
# COMPACT_ATOMS: atom_id res chain seq x y z
N MET A 1 -36.19 -19.21 -18.95
CA MET A 1 -35.02 -18.33 -18.77
C MET A 1 -35.13 -17.31 -19.87
N PHE A 2 -35.19 -16.03 -19.50
CA PHE A 2 -35.25 -14.94 -20.45
C PHE A 2 -33.85 -14.69 -20.99
N SER A 3 -33.76 -14.49 -22.30
CA SER A 3 -32.52 -14.07 -22.94
C SER A 3 -32.35 -12.56 -22.96
N VAL A 4 -31.11 -12.10 -23.15
CA VAL A 4 -30.83 -10.68 -23.38
C VAL A 4 -31.69 -10.13 -24.51
N ARG A 5 -31.89 -10.92 -25.59
CA ARG A 5 -32.79 -10.58 -26.69
C ARG A 5 -34.25 -10.49 -26.28
N ASP A 6 -34.72 -11.34 -25.38
CA ASP A 6 -36.10 -11.26 -24.90
C ASP A 6 -36.33 -9.96 -24.12
N VAL A 7 -35.38 -9.56 -23.28
CA VAL A 7 -35.45 -8.28 -22.54
C VAL A 7 -35.41 -7.08 -23.50
N VAL A 8 -34.52 -7.11 -24.51
CA VAL A 8 -34.46 -6.08 -25.55
C VAL A 8 -35.80 -5.96 -26.28
N ASN A 9 -36.38 -7.10 -26.68
CA ASN A 9 -37.66 -7.13 -27.38
C ASN A 9 -38.81 -6.63 -26.50
N GLN A 10 -38.86 -7.02 -25.22
CA GLN A 10 -39.87 -6.55 -24.27
C GLN A 10 -39.78 -5.03 -24.06
N TYR A 11 -38.57 -4.51 -23.88
CA TYR A 11 -38.34 -3.08 -23.69
C TYR A 11 -38.79 -2.27 -24.91
N GLN A 12 -38.45 -2.73 -26.12
CA GLN A 12 -38.80 -2.04 -27.36
C GLN A 12 -40.29 -2.19 -27.75
N ALA A 13 -40.98 -3.22 -27.25
CA ALA A 13 -42.37 -3.48 -27.57
C ALA A 13 -43.37 -2.58 -26.81
N THR A 14 -42.91 -1.78 -25.84
CA THR A 14 -43.77 -0.97 -24.98
C THR A 14 -43.29 0.48 -24.87
N GLU A 15 -44.25 1.41 -24.84
CA GLU A 15 -44.02 2.82 -24.53
C GLU A 15 -44.30 3.15 -23.05
N ASP A 16 -44.87 2.20 -22.31
CA ASP A 16 -45.20 2.35 -20.89
C ASP A 16 -43.94 2.27 -20.02
N ASN A 17 -43.67 3.31 -19.23
CA ASN A 17 -42.48 3.42 -18.39
C ASN A 17 -42.43 2.35 -17.29
N ASP A 18 -43.57 1.94 -16.73
CA ASP A 18 -43.61 0.90 -15.71
C ASP A 18 -43.24 -0.46 -16.30
N LEU A 19 -43.75 -0.76 -17.50
CA LEU A 19 -43.40 -1.99 -18.22
C LEU A 19 -41.93 -2.01 -18.66
N LYS A 20 -41.39 -0.86 -19.11
CA LYS A 20 -39.95 -0.71 -19.40
C LYS A 20 -39.10 -0.94 -18.16
N TYR A 21 -39.50 -0.38 -17.02
CA TYR A 21 -38.81 -0.53 -15.75
C TYR A 21 -38.82 -1.99 -15.28
N MET A 22 -39.97 -2.68 -15.40
CA MET A 22 -40.06 -4.12 -15.08
C MET A 22 -39.20 -4.98 -16.00
N ALA A 23 -39.20 -4.70 -17.31
CA ALA A 23 -38.36 -5.43 -18.27
C ALA A 23 -36.87 -5.28 -17.93
N LEU A 24 -36.42 -4.07 -17.56
CA LEU A 24 -35.03 -3.85 -17.15
C LEU A 24 -34.66 -4.56 -15.85
N LYS A 25 -35.60 -4.75 -14.90
CA LYS A 25 -35.34 -5.46 -13.65
C LYS A 25 -35.45 -6.99 -13.76
N GLU A 26 -35.72 -7.51 -14.96
CA GLU A 26 -35.85 -8.94 -15.17
C GLU A 26 -34.51 -9.66 -14.89
N GLU A 27 -34.54 -10.73 -14.08
CA GLU A 27 -33.34 -11.45 -13.70
C GLU A 27 -32.78 -12.27 -14.87
N LEU A 28 -31.68 -11.79 -15.44
CA LEU A 28 -30.94 -12.46 -16.50
C LEU A 28 -29.86 -13.41 -15.93
N PRO A 29 -29.69 -14.61 -16.48
CA PRO A 29 -28.61 -15.51 -16.09
C PRO A 29 -27.23 -14.87 -16.30
N ALA A 30 -26.34 -14.98 -15.31
CA ALA A 30 -25.01 -14.37 -15.39
C ALA A 30 -24.18 -14.83 -16.61
N LEU A 31 -24.30 -16.10 -17.02
CA LEU A 31 -23.63 -16.64 -18.21
C LEU A 31 -24.10 -15.95 -19.49
N GLU A 32 -25.40 -15.67 -19.59
CA GLU A 32 -26.00 -15.06 -20.76
C GLU A 32 -25.62 -13.58 -20.90
N ILE A 33 -25.58 -12.85 -19.78
CA ILE A 33 -25.03 -11.49 -19.74
C ILE A 33 -23.55 -11.49 -20.16
N CYS A 34 -22.76 -12.46 -19.71
CA CYS A 34 -21.34 -12.55 -20.07
C CYS A 34 -21.15 -12.79 -21.57
N ASP A 35 -21.90 -13.72 -22.16
CA ASP A 35 -21.76 -14.09 -23.57
C ASP A 35 -22.31 -13.01 -24.51
N GLU A 36 -23.45 -12.40 -24.16
CA GLU A 36 -24.13 -11.40 -24.99
C GLU A 36 -23.90 -9.95 -24.55
N LEU A 37 -22.91 -9.67 -23.68
CA LEU A 37 -22.59 -8.32 -23.20
C LEU A 37 -22.53 -7.25 -24.31
N PRO A 38 -21.89 -7.49 -25.48
CA PRO A 38 -21.85 -6.50 -26.56
C PRO A 38 -23.23 -6.13 -27.10
N SER A 39 -24.12 -7.12 -27.29
CA SER A 39 -25.51 -6.88 -27.70
C SER A 39 -26.30 -6.22 -26.59
N TYR A 40 -26.14 -6.67 -25.33
CA TYR A 40 -26.85 -6.07 -24.21
C TYR A 40 -26.52 -4.58 -24.03
N VAL A 41 -25.24 -4.23 -24.14
CA VAL A 41 -24.79 -2.83 -24.08
C VAL A 41 -25.24 -2.04 -25.31
N GLY A 42 -24.99 -2.57 -26.51
CA GLY A 42 -25.21 -1.84 -27.76
C GLY A 42 -26.68 -1.69 -28.14
N GLU A 43 -27.52 -2.67 -27.83
CA GLU A 43 -28.93 -2.72 -28.25
C GLU A 43 -29.90 -2.25 -27.16
N LEU A 44 -29.49 -2.25 -25.88
CA LEU A 44 -30.34 -1.83 -24.76
C LEU A 44 -29.70 -0.76 -23.87
N LEU A 45 -28.62 -1.07 -23.14
CA LEU A 45 -28.15 -0.19 -22.07
C LEU A 45 -27.70 1.19 -22.59
N LEU A 46 -26.88 1.23 -23.65
CA LEU A 46 -26.41 2.50 -24.21
C LEU A 46 -27.53 3.30 -24.89
N PRO A 47 -28.41 2.70 -25.72
CA PRO A 47 -29.60 3.40 -26.24
C PRO A 47 -30.47 4.02 -25.15
N VAL A 48 -30.74 3.30 -24.05
CA VAL A 48 -31.55 3.83 -22.93
C VAL A 48 -30.92 5.08 -22.32
N LEU A 49 -29.60 5.07 -22.07
CA LEU A 49 -28.90 6.23 -21.51
C LEU A 49 -29.00 7.48 -22.42
N LEU A 50 -28.96 7.27 -23.74
CA LEU A 50 -28.90 8.34 -24.72
C LEU A 50 -30.27 8.88 -25.13
N GLN A 51 -31.26 8.00 -25.29
CA GLN A 51 -32.52 8.32 -25.97
C GLN A 51 -33.73 8.34 -25.03
N GLU A 52 -33.69 7.63 -23.90
CA GLU A 52 -34.88 7.52 -23.04
C GLU A 52 -35.18 8.86 -22.35
N PRO A 53 -36.41 9.40 -22.46
CA PRO A 53 -36.79 10.65 -21.79
C PRO A 53 -36.99 10.48 -20.28
N ASP A 54 -37.36 9.29 -19.81
CA ASP A 54 -37.63 9.02 -18.41
C ASP A 54 -36.34 8.97 -17.57
N ALA A 55 -36.25 9.86 -16.58
CA ALA A 55 -35.06 9.98 -15.74
C ALA A 55 -34.88 8.80 -14.77
N GLU A 56 -35.95 8.14 -14.33
CA GLU A 56 -35.87 7.00 -13.42
C GLU A 56 -35.32 5.77 -14.15
N ILE A 57 -35.78 5.54 -15.38
CA ILE A 57 -35.25 4.48 -16.24
C ILE A 57 -33.76 4.72 -16.55
N VAL A 58 -33.39 5.95 -16.91
CA VAL A 58 -31.98 6.31 -17.16
C VAL A 58 -31.12 6.11 -15.90
N ASN A 59 -31.62 6.52 -14.73
CA ASN A 59 -30.92 6.33 -13.45
C ASN A 59 -30.78 4.85 -13.09
N LEU A 60 -31.81 4.03 -13.31
CA LEU A 60 -31.76 2.58 -13.09
C LEU A 60 -30.62 1.95 -13.91
N VAL A 61 -30.53 2.30 -15.20
CA VAL A 61 -29.47 1.79 -16.07
C VAL A 61 -28.08 2.27 -15.66
N SER A 62 -27.94 3.58 -15.40
CA SER A 62 -26.67 4.22 -15.05
C SER A 62 -26.11 3.75 -13.70
N GLN A 63 -26.98 3.52 -12.72
CA GLN A 63 -26.58 3.25 -11.33
C GLN A 63 -26.56 1.76 -10.99
N GLN A 64 -27.41 0.95 -11.62
CA GLN A 64 -27.60 -0.45 -11.24
C GLN A 64 -27.31 -1.41 -12.40
N MET A 65 -28.08 -1.33 -13.49
CA MET A 65 -28.04 -2.39 -14.52
C MET A 65 -26.69 -2.52 -15.20
N TYR A 66 -26.12 -1.40 -15.68
CA TYR A 66 -24.86 -1.43 -16.41
C TYR A 66 -23.68 -1.77 -15.49
N PRO A 67 -23.50 -1.13 -14.31
CA PRO A 67 -22.47 -1.54 -13.35
C PRO A 67 -22.57 -3.02 -12.93
N ASN A 68 -23.78 -3.55 -12.71
CA ASN A 68 -23.98 -4.95 -12.33
C ASN A 68 -23.63 -5.93 -13.45
N ALA A 69 -23.98 -5.61 -14.70
CA ALA A 69 -23.61 -6.45 -15.84
C ALA A 69 -22.09 -6.59 -15.99
N VAL A 70 -21.35 -5.48 -15.77
CA VAL A 70 -19.88 -5.47 -15.76
C VAL A 70 -19.34 -6.28 -14.59
N ALA A 71 -19.89 -6.10 -13.38
CA ALA A 71 -19.46 -6.84 -12.20
C ALA A 71 -19.63 -8.36 -12.36
N LEU A 72 -20.75 -8.81 -12.94
CA LEU A 72 -21.00 -10.23 -13.23
C LEU A 72 -19.96 -10.80 -14.20
N CYS A 73 -19.57 -10.03 -15.23
CA CYS A 73 -18.52 -10.43 -16.16
C CYS A 73 -17.15 -10.59 -15.45
N LEU A 74 -16.86 -9.74 -14.46
CA LEU A 74 -15.63 -9.84 -13.67
C LEU A 74 -15.62 -11.05 -12.74
N GLN A 75 -16.75 -11.32 -12.08
CA GLN A 75 -16.91 -12.48 -11.19
C GLN A 75 -16.77 -13.82 -11.93
N ARG A 76 -16.98 -13.83 -13.25
CA ARG A 76 -16.82 -15.02 -14.11
C ARG A 76 -15.48 -15.06 -14.85
N ASP A 77 -14.51 -14.23 -14.46
CA ASP A 77 -13.18 -14.15 -15.07
C ASP A 77 -13.21 -13.99 -16.60
N LYS A 78 -14.18 -13.22 -17.11
CA LYS A 78 -14.31 -12.97 -18.55
C LYS A 78 -13.00 -12.38 -19.09
N GLN A 79 -12.39 -13.09 -20.04
CA GLN A 79 -11.09 -12.73 -20.60
C GLN A 79 -11.22 -11.82 -21.83
N GLY A 80 -10.17 -11.05 -22.11
CA GLY A 80 -10.04 -10.23 -23.32
C GLY A 80 -10.30 -8.74 -23.13
N PRO A 81 -10.20 -7.94 -24.20
CA PRO A 81 -10.29 -6.47 -24.16
C PRO A 81 -11.74 -5.94 -24.05
N TRP A 82 -12.67 -6.78 -23.56
CA TRP A 82 -14.10 -6.47 -23.57
C TRP A 82 -14.43 -5.23 -22.74
N PHE A 83 -13.72 -5.00 -21.64
CA PHE A 83 -13.95 -3.82 -20.79
C PHE A 83 -13.62 -2.54 -21.55
N ASP A 84 -12.49 -2.52 -22.24
CA ASP A 84 -12.07 -1.37 -23.05
C ASP A 84 -13.02 -1.15 -24.25
N GLN A 85 -13.32 -2.21 -25.01
CA GLN A 85 -14.04 -2.13 -26.28
C GLN A 85 -15.55 -2.00 -26.15
N VAL A 86 -16.15 -2.66 -25.15
CA VAL A 86 -17.61 -2.75 -25.00
C VAL A 86 -18.13 -1.76 -23.95
N VAL A 87 -17.28 -1.36 -23.00
CA VAL A 87 -17.72 -0.55 -21.85
C VAL A 87 -17.14 0.85 -21.89
N VAL A 88 -15.81 0.98 -21.83
CA VAL A 88 -15.16 2.28 -21.70
C VAL A 88 -15.23 3.09 -22.99
N SER A 89 -14.78 2.55 -24.11
CA SER A 89 -14.76 3.27 -25.40
C SER A 89 -16.13 3.82 -25.80
N PRO A 90 -17.24 3.05 -25.75
CA PRO A 90 -18.55 3.59 -26.12
C PRO A 90 -19.00 4.73 -25.21
N LEU A 91 -18.74 4.67 -23.90
CA LEU A 91 -19.11 5.74 -22.98
C LEU A 91 -18.26 7.00 -23.19
N LEU A 92 -16.96 6.86 -23.48
CA LEU A 92 -16.08 7.98 -23.83
C LEU A 92 -16.54 8.70 -25.11
N ASP A 93 -16.96 7.95 -26.13
CA ASP A 93 -17.48 8.54 -27.36
C ASP A 93 -18.74 9.38 -27.08
N GLN A 94 -19.60 8.93 -26.16
CA GLN A 94 -20.82 9.64 -25.76
C GLN A 94 -20.58 10.87 -24.87
N MET A 95 -19.38 11.05 -24.32
CA MET A 95 -19.03 12.28 -23.58
C MET A 95 -18.98 13.52 -24.48
N HIS A 96 -18.93 13.35 -25.80
CA HIS A 96 -19.08 14.44 -26.78
C HIS A 96 -20.51 14.54 -27.34
N GLY A 97 -21.41 13.69 -26.86
CA GLY A 97 -22.78 13.54 -27.34
C GLY A 97 -23.78 14.47 -26.64
N PRO A 98 -25.09 14.20 -26.80
CA PRO A 98 -26.15 15.06 -26.28
C PRO A 98 -26.33 15.02 -24.76
N ARG A 99 -25.85 13.95 -24.09
CA ARG A 99 -26.00 13.73 -22.63
C ARG A 99 -24.67 13.34 -21.96
N PRO A 100 -23.65 14.23 -22.00
CA PRO A 100 -22.30 13.91 -21.53
C PRO A 100 -22.25 13.55 -20.03
N ASN A 101 -23.03 14.23 -19.20
CA ASN A 101 -23.08 13.97 -17.76
C ASN A 101 -23.64 12.58 -17.42
N VAL A 102 -24.59 12.06 -18.21
CA VAL A 102 -25.15 10.72 -18.00
C VAL A 102 -24.12 9.66 -18.36
N ALA A 103 -23.40 9.83 -19.48
CA ALA A 103 -22.31 8.96 -19.87
C ALA A 103 -21.20 8.94 -18.81
N LEU A 104 -20.79 10.12 -18.33
CA LEU A 104 -19.76 10.29 -17.31
C LEU A 104 -20.17 9.66 -15.97
N GLN A 105 -21.40 9.92 -15.49
CA GLN A 105 -21.92 9.32 -14.26
C GLN A 105 -22.00 7.79 -14.35
N THR A 106 -22.39 7.28 -15.52
CA THR A 106 -22.44 5.84 -15.77
C THR A 106 -21.04 5.23 -15.74
N LEU A 107 -20.07 5.86 -16.43
CA LEU A 107 -18.67 5.43 -16.43
C LEU A 107 -18.09 5.42 -15.02
N ARG A 108 -18.37 6.45 -14.21
CA ARG A 108 -18.00 6.49 -12.79
C ARG A 108 -18.55 5.30 -12.02
N ASN A 109 -19.86 5.03 -12.12
CA ASN A 109 -20.51 3.97 -11.35
C ASN A 109 -19.96 2.58 -11.75
N ILE A 110 -19.71 2.38 -13.05
CA ILE A 110 -19.07 1.17 -13.58
C ILE A 110 -17.65 1.04 -13.04
N ALA A 111 -16.82 2.07 -13.17
CA ALA A 111 -15.43 2.05 -12.72
C ALA A 111 -15.34 1.81 -11.20
N ARG A 112 -16.22 2.44 -10.42
CA ARG A 112 -16.34 2.23 -8.97
C ARG A 112 -16.64 0.78 -8.65
N ARG A 113 -17.64 0.19 -9.31
CA ARG A 113 -18.03 -1.22 -9.09
C ARG A 113 -16.95 -2.19 -9.54
N ALA A 114 -16.30 -1.91 -10.66
CA ALA A 114 -15.19 -2.71 -11.19
C ALA A 114 -13.97 -2.68 -10.25
N ALA A 115 -13.59 -1.51 -9.75
CA ALA A 115 -12.51 -1.37 -8.78
C ALA A 115 -12.81 -2.14 -7.48
N ALA A 116 -14.03 -2.03 -6.95
CA ALA A 116 -14.43 -2.76 -5.75
C ALA A 116 -14.38 -4.28 -5.94
N GLU A 117 -14.78 -4.78 -7.12
CA GLU A 117 -14.73 -6.22 -7.42
C GLU A 117 -13.28 -6.71 -7.57
N GLN A 118 -12.39 -5.92 -8.18
CA GLN A 118 -10.96 -6.24 -8.25
C GLN A 118 -10.32 -6.32 -6.86
N ASP A 119 -10.66 -5.38 -5.96
CA ASP A 119 -10.16 -5.39 -4.58
C ASP A 119 -10.69 -6.60 -3.81
N ARG A 120 -11.98 -6.94 -3.97
CA ARG A 120 -12.59 -8.14 -3.37
C ARG A 120 -11.90 -9.42 -3.82
N GLN A 121 -11.64 -9.55 -5.12
CA GLN A 121 -10.90 -10.70 -5.67
C GLN A 121 -9.48 -10.77 -5.11
N HIS A 122 -8.79 -9.63 -4.98
CA HIS A 122 -7.45 -9.57 -4.41
C HIS A 122 -7.43 -9.98 -2.94
N GLN A 123 -8.34 -9.47 -2.13
CA GLN A 123 -8.48 -9.86 -0.72
C GLN A 123 -8.80 -11.36 -0.57
N GLN A 124 -9.72 -11.88 -1.39
CA GLN A 124 -10.06 -13.31 -1.38
C GLN A 124 -8.83 -14.17 -1.76
N GLN A 125 -8.03 -13.73 -2.74
CA GLN A 125 -6.79 -14.41 -3.12
C GLN A 125 -5.76 -14.37 -2.00
N GLN A 126 -5.57 -13.23 -1.32
CA GLN A 126 -4.68 -13.12 -0.16
C GLN A 126 -5.12 -14.05 0.98
N GLN A 127 -6.42 -14.09 1.30
CA GLN A 127 -6.95 -14.99 2.33
C GLN A 127 -6.72 -16.46 1.98
N LEU A 128 -6.97 -16.84 0.72
CA LEU A 128 -6.72 -18.20 0.24
C LEU A 128 -5.23 -18.56 0.23
N GLN A 129 -4.33 -17.63 -0.10
CA GLN A 129 -2.88 -17.83 0.01
C GLN A 129 -2.43 -18.03 1.46
N HIS A 130 -3.02 -17.29 2.40
CA HIS A 130 -2.76 -17.47 3.84
C HIS A 130 -3.27 -18.82 4.36
N GLN A 131 -4.43 -19.29 3.87
CA GLN A 131 -5.04 -20.54 4.32
C GLN A 131 -4.45 -21.79 3.64
N TYR A 132 -4.08 -21.67 2.36
CA TYR A 132 -3.54 -22.72 1.53
C TYR A 132 -2.26 -22.20 0.88
N GLN A 133 -1.10 -22.46 1.48
CA GLN A 133 0.25 -22.03 1.04
C GLN A 133 0.65 -22.47 -0.41
N GLN A 134 -0.27 -23.03 -1.21
CA GLN A 134 -0.06 -23.55 -2.57
C GLN A 134 -1.15 -23.11 -3.56
N VAL A 135 -1.77 -21.93 -3.40
CA VAL A 135 -2.61 -21.39 -4.48
C VAL A 135 -1.69 -20.86 -5.58
N PRO A 136 -1.74 -21.38 -6.83
CA PRO A 136 -0.99 -20.81 -7.93
C PRO A 136 -1.40 -19.34 -8.12
N ASP A 137 -0.44 -18.48 -8.48
CA ASP A 137 -0.70 -17.10 -8.90
C ASP A 137 -1.61 -17.10 -10.15
N ALA A 138 -2.91 -17.26 -9.93
CA ALA A 138 -3.91 -16.92 -10.92
C ALA A 138 -3.80 -15.42 -11.09
N SER A 139 -3.19 -14.98 -12.19
CA SER A 139 -3.07 -13.58 -12.54
C SER A 139 -4.47 -12.96 -12.51
N ALA A 140 -4.77 -12.15 -11.48
CA ALA A 140 -6.05 -11.49 -11.36
C ALA A 140 -6.36 -10.78 -12.70
N PRO A 141 -7.57 -10.91 -13.25
CA PRO A 141 -7.89 -10.37 -14.58
C PRO A 141 -7.58 -8.87 -14.62
N THR A 142 -6.57 -8.50 -15.40
CA THR A 142 -6.24 -7.10 -15.64
C THR A 142 -7.27 -6.53 -16.60
N LEU A 143 -8.15 -5.69 -16.05
CA LEU A 143 -8.97 -4.77 -16.83
C LEU A 143 -8.11 -3.59 -17.29
N GLY A 144 -8.59 -2.88 -18.31
CA GLY A 144 -7.91 -1.67 -18.76
C GLY A 144 -6.59 -1.95 -19.49
N ARG A 145 -6.62 -2.78 -20.53
CA ARG A 145 -5.42 -3.14 -21.30
C ARG A 145 -5.01 -2.06 -22.31
N CYS A 146 -5.86 -1.05 -22.49
CA CYS A 146 -5.63 0.09 -23.38
C CYS A 146 -5.49 1.40 -22.58
N PRO A 147 -4.29 1.70 -22.02
CA PRO A 147 -4.07 2.94 -21.27
C PRO A 147 -4.36 4.22 -22.09
N GLU A 148 -4.38 4.12 -23.42
CA GLU A 148 -4.74 5.20 -24.32
C GLU A 148 -6.17 5.73 -24.08
N LEU A 149 -7.10 4.88 -23.60
CA LEU A 149 -8.46 5.30 -23.26
C LEU A 149 -8.50 6.22 -22.04
N LEU A 150 -7.65 5.96 -21.04
CA LEU A 150 -7.51 6.86 -19.90
C LEU A 150 -6.90 8.19 -20.34
N GLU A 151 -5.93 8.16 -21.25
CA GLU A 151 -5.36 9.39 -21.81
C GLU A 151 -6.37 10.19 -22.63
N GLN A 152 -7.24 9.51 -23.37
CA GLN A 152 -8.37 10.14 -24.07
C GLN A 152 -9.33 10.77 -23.06
N PHE A 153 -9.69 10.07 -21.99
CA PHE A 153 -10.53 10.62 -20.93
C PHE A 153 -9.88 11.86 -20.28
N LEU A 154 -8.58 11.82 -19.99
CA LEU A 154 -7.82 12.96 -19.44
C LEU A 154 -7.82 14.18 -20.36
N GLN A 155 -7.96 14.02 -21.68
CA GLN A 155 -8.10 15.15 -22.61
C GLN A 155 -9.47 15.82 -22.52
N THR A 156 -10.50 15.07 -22.12
CA THR A 156 -11.88 15.52 -21.97
C THR A 156 -12.27 15.87 -20.54
N CYS A 157 -11.42 15.49 -19.57
CA CYS A 157 -11.66 15.67 -18.14
C CYS A 157 -11.65 17.15 -17.80
N ASP A 158 -12.75 17.63 -17.23
CA ASP A 158 -12.85 18.97 -16.66
C ASP A 158 -12.61 18.98 -15.16
N ASP A 159 -12.50 20.17 -14.58
CA ASP A 159 -12.33 20.38 -13.15
C ASP A 159 -13.67 20.28 -12.40
N THR A 160 -14.53 19.31 -12.76
CA THR A 160 -15.76 19.00 -12.00
C THR A 160 -15.54 17.82 -11.08
N VAL A 161 -16.24 17.80 -9.93
CA VAL A 161 -16.11 16.72 -8.94
C VAL A 161 -16.44 15.37 -9.58
N LEU A 162 -17.43 15.33 -10.48
CA LEU A 162 -17.83 14.12 -11.19
C LEU A 162 -16.69 13.57 -12.08
N SER A 163 -16.01 14.43 -12.84
CA SER A 163 -14.87 14.02 -13.68
C SER A 163 -13.69 13.54 -12.86
N VAL A 164 -13.36 14.24 -11.77
CA VAL A 164 -12.27 13.85 -10.84
C VAL A 164 -12.58 12.53 -10.15
N GLU A 165 -13.80 12.32 -9.68
CA GLU A 165 -14.24 11.04 -9.06
C GLU A 165 -14.23 9.90 -10.09
N THR A 166 -14.65 10.16 -11.32
CA THR A 166 -14.57 9.19 -12.43
C THR A 166 -13.11 8.79 -12.67
N LEU A 167 -12.21 9.78 -12.76
CA LEU A 167 -10.78 9.55 -12.97
C LEU A 167 -10.17 8.73 -11.83
N TYR A 168 -10.53 9.04 -10.57
CA TYR A 168 -10.11 8.29 -9.39
C TYR A 168 -10.40 6.80 -9.53
N HIS A 169 -11.64 6.45 -9.91
CA HIS A 169 -12.01 5.05 -10.07
C HIS A 169 -11.36 4.40 -11.31
N LEU A 170 -11.23 5.13 -12.42
CA LEU A 170 -10.55 4.63 -13.61
C LEU A 170 -9.06 4.33 -13.36
N VAL A 171 -8.36 5.19 -12.62
CA VAL A 171 -6.96 4.94 -12.20
C VAL A 171 -6.86 3.64 -11.41
N ARG A 172 -7.82 3.34 -10.53
CA ARG A 172 -7.86 2.08 -9.77
C ARG A 172 -8.08 0.85 -10.64
N VAL A 173 -8.83 0.99 -11.74
CA VAL A 173 -9.11 -0.10 -12.69
C VAL A 173 -7.93 -0.37 -13.63
N TYR A 174 -7.32 0.70 -14.17
CA TYR A 174 -6.28 0.60 -15.21
C TYR A 174 -4.88 0.35 -14.66
N TYR A 175 -4.57 0.82 -13.45
CA TYR A 175 -3.23 0.68 -12.88
C TYR A 175 -3.26 -0.15 -11.60
N ARG A 176 -2.29 -1.07 -11.51
CA ARG A 176 -2.03 -1.83 -10.28
C ARG A 176 -0.84 -1.21 -9.56
N GLY A 177 -0.95 -1.08 -8.25
CA GLY A 177 0.07 -0.51 -7.39
C GLY A 177 1.46 -1.09 -7.63
N ALA A 178 2.51 -0.34 -7.27
CA ALA A 178 3.90 -0.78 -7.39
C ALA A 178 4.23 -2.08 -6.61
N ALA A 179 3.31 -2.57 -5.78
CA ALA A 179 3.45 -3.83 -5.04
C ALA A 179 3.29 -5.11 -5.88
N GLY A 180 2.80 -4.99 -7.11
CA GLY A 180 2.81 -6.09 -8.07
C GLY A 180 4.09 -6.04 -8.91
N THR A 181 4.92 -7.08 -8.83
CA THR A 181 6.20 -7.29 -9.54
C THR A 181 6.15 -7.27 -11.08
N SER A 182 5.05 -6.82 -11.68
CA SER A 182 4.90 -6.64 -13.12
C SER A 182 4.85 -5.15 -13.46
N SER A 183 5.95 -4.65 -14.04
CA SER A 183 6.09 -3.31 -14.64
C SER A 183 5.02 -2.96 -15.69
N VAL A 184 4.19 -3.92 -16.12
CA VAL A 184 3.27 -3.78 -17.26
C VAL A 184 2.04 -2.91 -16.93
N CYS A 185 1.72 -2.68 -15.65
CA CYS A 185 0.49 -1.97 -15.24
C CYS A 185 0.73 -0.79 -14.28
N ALA A 186 1.95 -0.25 -14.23
CA ALA A 186 2.25 0.93 -13.43
C ALA A 186 1.96 2.23 -14.21
N MET A 187 1.48 3.27 -13.53
CA MET A 187 1.17 4.55 -14.17
C MET A 187 2.46 5.23 -14.69
N PRO A 188 2.46 5.70 -15.96
CA PRO A 188 3.59 6.42 -16.54
C PRO A 188 3.64 7.89 -16.09
N ASP A 189 4.77 8.54 -16.30
CA ASP A 189 5.09 9.90 -15.85
C ASP A 189 4.17 10.96 -16.48
N HIS A 190 3.90 10.89 -17.78
CA HIS A 190 3.05 11.86 -18.47
C HIS A 190 1.59 11.84 -17.99
N VAL A 191 1.08 10.66 -17.60
CA VAL A 191 -0.27 10.53 -17.02
C VAL A 191 -0.29 11.13 -15.61
N LEU A 192 0.68 10.75 -14.77
CA LEU A 192 0.79 11.30 -13.41
C LEU A 192 0.93 12.83 -13.43
N GLN A 193 1.74 13.37 -14.36
CA GLN A 193 1.92 14.81 -14.51
C GLN A 193 0.61 15.54 -14.85
N LYS A 194 -0.22 14.99 -15.75
CA LYS A 194 -1.54 15.56 -16.08
C LYS A 194 -2.48 15.56 -14.86
N ILE A 195 -2.49 14.47 -14.09
CA ILE A 195 -3.30 14.37 -12.87
C ILE A 195 -2.85 15.40 -11.84
N VAL A 196 -1.54 15.56 -11.61
CA VAL A 196 -1.00 16.59 -10.71
C VAL A 196 -1.44 17.99 -11.13
N LEU A 197 -1.43 18.28 -12.44
CA LEU A 197 -1.89 19.58 -12.97
C LEU A 197 -3.39 19.79 -12.73
N LEU A 198 -4.22 18.75 -12.92
CA LEU A 198 -5.65 18.78 -12.63
C LEU A 198 -5.92 19.07 -11.14
N CYS A 199 -5.19 18.39 -10.25
CA CYS A 199 -5.33 18.53 -8.79
C CYS A 199 -4.85 19.88 -8.22
N ARG A 200 -4.30 20.78 -9.04
CA ARG A 200 -3.90 22.13 -8.60
C ARG A 200 -5.06 23.10 -8.45
N ASN A 201 -6.24 22.76 -8.94
CA ASN A 201 -7.39 23.65 -8.85
C ASN A 201 -7.85 23.80 -7.39
N PRO A 202 -7.86 25.01 -6.81
CA PRO A 202 -8.19 25.21 -5.39
C PRO A 202 -9.68 25.02 -5.05
N ARG A 203 -10.53 24.69 -6.02
CA ARG A 203 -12.00 24.67 -5.87
C ARG A 203 -12.55 23.35 -5.33
N GLN A 204 -11.81 22.25 -5.43
CA GLN A 204 -12.23 20.99 -4.83
C GLN A 204 -11.07 20.46 -3.95
N GLY A 205 -11.44 19.85 -2.83
CA GLY A 205 -10.58 19.75 -1.65
C GLY A 205 -10.14 18.34 -1.33
N GLU A 206 -11.08 17.40 -1.29
CA GLU A 206 -10.86 16.04 -0.78
C GLU A 206 -10.74 15.01 -1.90
N THR A 207 -11.60 15.10 -2.92
CA THR A 207 -11.58 14.19 -4.07
C THR A 207 -10.27 14.27 -4.86
N GLU A 208 -9.69 15.46 -5.06
CA GLU A 208 -8.38 15.60 -5.71
C GLU A 208 -7.24 15.06 -4.86
N ARG A 209 -7.33 15.19 -3.52
CA ARG A 209 -6.32 14.62 -2.62
C ARG A 209 -6.35 13.11 -2.70
N LEU A 210 -7.54 12.51 -2.72
CA LEU A 210 -7.72 11.07 -2.91
C LEU A 210 -7.20 10.63 -4.28
N LEU A 211 -7.56 11.34 -5.35
CA LEU A 211 -7.05 11.08 -6.70
C LEU A 211 -5.52 11.14 -6.75
N LEU A 212 -4.92 12.18 -6.18
CA LEU A 212 -3.47 12.38 -6.17
C LEU A 212 -2.76 11.25 -5.38
N ARG A 213 -3.26 10.91 -4.19
CA ARG A 213 -2.73 9.79 -3.39
C ARG A 213 -2.82 8.46 -4.14
N GLU A 214 -3.98 8.12 -4.68
CA GLU A 214 -4.16 6.86 -5.41
C GLU A 214 -3.32 6.78 -6.67
N SER A 215 -3.12 7.92 -7.35
CA SER A 215 -2.29 8.02 -8.55
C SER A 215 -0.82 7.82 -8.23
N VAL A 216 -0.30 8.44 -7.16
CA VAL A 216 1.09 8.23 -6.71
C VAL A 216 1.29 6.79 -6.23
N ALA A 217 0.32 6.19 -5.52
CA ALA A 217 0.42 4.80 -5.06
C ALA A 217 0.53 3.79 -6.23
N ARG A 218 -0.04 4.13 -7.40
CA ARG A 218 -0.05 3.31 -8.62
C ARG A 218 0.98 3.71 -9.67
N ALA A 219 1.71 4.79 -9.44
CA ALA A 219 2.79 5.21 -10.31
C ALA A 219 4.00 4.29 -10.18
N SER A 220 4.74 4.19 -11.29
CA SER A 220 6.08 3.60 -11.25
C SER A 220 7.03 4.51 -10.46
N LEU A 221 8.04 3.92 -9.83
CA LEU A 221 9.10 4.69 -9.15
C LEU A 221 9.75 5.73 -10.07
N ALA A 222 9.95 5.37 -11.34
CA ALA A 222 10.48 6.28 -12.35
C ALA A 222 9.54 7.47 -12.62
N ALA A 223 8.23 7.22 -12.70
CA ALA A 223 7.23 8.27 -12.87
C ALA A 223 7.17 9.21 -11.66
N VAL A 224 7.20 8.67 -10.44
CA VAL A 224 7.26 9.50 -9.22
C VAL A 224 8.55 10.31 -9.18
N ALA A 225 9.70 9.72 -9.51
CA ALA A 225 10.97 10.44 -9.55
C ALA A 225 10.97 11.60 -10.55
N ALA A 226 10.31 11.45 -11.71
CA ALA A 226 10.18 12.51 -12.70
C ALA A 226 9.22 13.63 -12.28
N VAL A 227 8.10 13.29 -11.63
CA VAL A 227 7.02 14.26 -11.33
C VAL A 227 7.15 14.90 -9.96
N ALA A 228 7.65 14.19 -8.94
CA ALA A 228 7.75 14.69 -7.57
C ALA A 228 8.52 16.03 -7.43
N PRO A 229 9.64 16.27 -8.14
CA PRO A 229 10.32 17.57 -8.10
C PRO A 229 9.47 18.74 -8.62
N LEU A 230 8.46 18.46 -9.45
CA LEU A 230 7.54 19.45 -10.01
C LEU A 230 6.34 19.72 -9.11
N MET A 231 6.12 18.87 -8.09
CA MET A 231 5.01 19.02 -7.16
C MET A 231 5.22 20.20 -6.22
N SER A 232 4.13 20.88 -5.86
CA SER A 232 4.15 21.88 -4.80
C SER A 232 4.32 21.22 -3.42
N LEU A 233 4.78 21.97 -2.41
CA LEU A 233 4.92 21.43 -1.05
C LEU A 233 3.58 20.92 -0.47
N ARG A 234 2.45 21.48 -0.91
CA ARG A 234 1.10 21.02 -0.54
C ARG A 234 0.75 19.69 -1.18
N GLU A 235 1.05 19.53 -2.46
CA GLU A 235 0.91 18.25 -3.18
C GLU A 235 1.79 17.19 -2.51
N LEU A 236 3.07 17.49 -2.24
CA LEU A 236 3.99 16.57 -1.56
C LEU A 236 3.49 16.18 -0.17
N ALA A 237 3.02 17.12 0.65
CA ALA A 237 2.47 16.81 1.97
C ALA A 237 1.27 15.86 1.87
N CYS A 238 0.40 16.04 0.88
CA CYS A 238 -0.75 15.17 0.66
C CYS A 238 -0.33 13.71 0.42
N VAL A 239 0.74 13.48 -0.35
CA VAL A 239 1.19 12.14 -0.75
C VAL A 239 2.36 11.59 0.07
N SER A 240 2.93 12.39 0.96
CA SER A 240 4.15 12.04 1.72
C SER A 240 4.01 10.78 2.58
N ALA A 241 2.80 10.40 2.98
CA ALA A 241 2.53 9.13 3.65
C ALA A 241 2.95 7.91 2.83
N LEU A 242 2.95 8.03 1.49
CA LEU A 242 3.47 7.03 0.54
C LEU A 242 4.99 7.15 0.40
N TRP A 243 5.70 7.34 1.52
CA TRP A 243 7.12 7.72 1.55
C TRP A 243 8.00 6.79 0.69
N TRP A 244 7.68 5.49 0.64
CA TRP A 244 8.42 4.50 -0.12
C TRP A 244 8.48 4.78 -1.63
N GLN A 245 7.51 5.51 -2.19
CA GLN A 245 7.53 5.91 -3.60
C GLN A 245 8.59 6.99 -3.91
N PHE A 246 9.07 7.71 -2.88
CA PHE A 246 9.98 8.85 -3.02
C PHE A 246 11.45 8.48 -2.86
N GLY A 247 11.78 7.23 -2.52
CA GLY A 247 13.17 6.76 -2.35
C GLY A 247 14.15 7.25 -3.43
N PRO A 248 13.84 7.07 -4.73
CA PRO A 248 14.73 7.49 -5.83
C PRO A 248 15.00 8.99 -5.93
N VAL A 249 14.17 9.83 -5.30
CA VAL A 249 14.21 11.30 -5.41
C VAL A 249 14.30 11.99 -4.05
N ALA A 250 14.44 11.23 -2.96
CA ALA A 250 14.35 11.72 -1.60
C ALA A 250 15.41 12.79 -1.29
N GLU A 251 16.67 12.54 -1.67
CA GLU A 251 17.76 13.52 -1.51
C GLU A 251 17.50 14.80 -2.30
N GLN A 252 17.02 14.69 -3.55
CA GLN A 252 16.70 15.85 -4.37
C GLN A 252 15.58 16.69 -3.74
N LEU A 253 14.53 16.05 -3.22
CA LEU A 253 13.42 16.74 -2.54
C LEU A 253 13.87 17.42 -1.25
N LEU A 254 14.79 16.79 -0.50
CA LEU A 254 15.39 17.38 0.69
C LEU A 254 16.03 18.73 0.37
N HIS A 255 16.91 18.77 -0.63
CA HIS A 255 17.65 19.98 -1.00
C HIS A 255 16.81 21.03 -1.73
N SER A 256 15.97 20.61 -2.67
CA SER A 256 15.24 21.53 -3.55
C SER A 256 14.00 22.13 -2.90
N GLN A 257 13.34 21.41 -1.99
CA GLN A 257 12.04 21.84 -1.44
C GLN A 257 12.01 21.86 0.09
N LEU A 258 12.45 20.80 0.77
CA LEU A 258 12.23 20.66 2.22
C LEU A 258 13.13 21.57 3.06
N LEU A 259 14.45 21.59 2.83
CA LEU A 259 15.36 22.47 3.55
C LEU A 259 15.02 23.96 3.32
N PRO A 260 14.76 24.43 2.09
CA PRO A 260 14.30 25.80 1.87
C PRO A 260 12.96 26.12 2.54
N ALA A 261 12.04 25.15 2.62
CA ALA A 261 10.74 25.35 3.26
C ALA A 261 10.82 25.39 4.79
N LEU A 262 11.77 24.68 5.41
CA LEU A 262 12.03 24.78 6.85
C LEU A 262 12.51 26.17 7.27
N ALA A 263 13.25 26.87 6.41
CA ALA A 263 13.72 28.23 6.67
C ALA A 263 12.61 29.29 6.60
N ASP A 264 11.45 28.96 6.02
CA ASP A 264 10.31 29.85 5.87
C ASP A 264 9.22 29.54 6.91
N PRO A 265 8.93 30.46 7.86
CA PRO A 265 7.94 30.22 8.91
C PRO A 265 6.53 29.86 8.41
N GLN A 266 6.14 30.28 7.20
CA GLN A 266 4.83 29.97 6.65
C GLN A 266 4.75 28.55 6.04
N ARG A 267 5.90 28.02 5.60
CA ARG A 267 5.98 26.71 4.91
C ARG A 267 6.56 25.62 5.80
N SER A 268 7.22 25.99 6.91
CA SER A 268 7.87 25.06 7.81
C SER A 268 6.94 24.01 8.43
N PRO A 269 5.66 24.29 8.80
CA PRO A 269 4.79 23.25 9.35
C PRO A 269 4.53 22.11 8.35
N LEU A 270 4.39 22.47 7.08
CA LEU A 270 4.12 21.53 6.00
C LEU A 270 5.35 20.70 5.65
N ALA A 271 6.53 21.33 5.66
CA ALA A 271 7.81 20.62 5.49
C ALA A 271 8.08 19.65 6.64
N LEU A 272 7.77 20.04 7.89
CA LEU A 272 7.90 19.17 9.06
C LEU A 272 6.98 17.94 8.96
N ALA A 273 5.75 18.11 8.46
CA ALA A 273 4.84 16.98 8.23
C ALA A 273 5.39 15.99 7.19
N VAL A 274 5.94 16.48 6.07
CA VAL A 274 6.59 15.62 5.08
C VAL A 274 7.80 14.88 5.68
N LEU A 275 8.65 15.60 6.42
CA LEU A 275 9.85 15.04 7.05
C LEU A 275 9.53 13.98 8.12
N LEU A 276 8.36 14.06 8.74
CA LEU A 276 7.87 13.03 9.65
C LEU A 276 7.59 11.72 8.91
N HIS A 277 6.93 11.78 7.75
CA HIS A 277 6.70 10.58 6.93
C HIS A 277 7.99 10.05 6.30
N PHE A 278 8.94 10.94 5.98
CA PHE A 278 10.24 10.59 5.41
C PHE A 278 11.25 10.09 6.46
N GLU A 279 10.80 9.81 7.69
CA GLU A 279 11.63 9.24 8.77
C GLU A 279 12.52 8.07 8.35
N PRO A 280 12.04 7.07 7.59
CA PRO A 280 12.88 5.93 7.22
C PRO A 280 14.15 6.33 6.46
N PHE A 281 14.14 7.46 5.73
CA PHE A 281 15.28 7.91 4.93
C PHE A 281 16.49 8.37 5.75
N TYR A 282 16.29 8.74 7.02
CA TYR A 282 17.36 9.22 7.91
C TYR A 282 17.46 8.47 9.24
N THR A 283 16.70 7.40 9.42
CA THR A 283 16.74 6.56 10.62
C THR A 283 17.09 5.10 10.33
N GLN A 284 16.71 4.57 9.16
CA GLN A 284 16.97 3.17 8.83
C GLN A 284 18.31 3.01 8.11
N ILE A 285 19.14 2.11 8.63
CA ILE A 285 20.43 1.76 8.03
C ILE A 285 20.20 0.78 6.88
N THR A 286 20.69 1.14 5.71
CA THR A 286 20.65 0.35 4.48
C THR A 286 21.78 -0.69 4.45
N THR A 287 21.79 -1.56 3.44
CA THR A 287 22.84 -2.55 3.18
C THR A 287 24.23 -1.92 3.04
N ASN A 288 24.30 -0.65 2.61
CA ASN A 288 25.53 0.14 2.49
C ASN A 288 26.05 0.68 3.84
N SER A 289 25.44 0.31 4.97
CA SER A 289 25.83 0.76 6.33
C SER A 289 25.68 2.27 6.55
N ALA A 290 24.83 2.92 5.77
CA ALA A 290 24.42 4.32 5.92
C ALA A 290 22.89 4.41 5.76
N THR A 291 22.27 5.50 6.20
CA THR A 291 20.87 5.80 5.83
C THR A 291 20.79 6.24 4.36
N LEU A 292 19.58 6.40 3.83
CA LEU A 292 19.41 6.91 2.47
C LEU A 292 19.95 8.34 2.32
N TYR A 293 19.75 9.20 3.32
CA TYR A 293 20.29 10.56 3.31
C TYR A 293 21.80 10.60 3.58
N GLY A 294 22.31 9.66 4.37
CA GLY A 294 23.71 9.65 4.76
C GLY A 294 24.10 10.80 5.72
N PRO A 295 25.33 10.76 6.25
CA PRO A 295 25.72 11.58 7.41
C PRO A 295 25.77 13.09 7.11
N GLU A 296 26.08 13.49 5.88
CA GLU A 296 26.15 14.89 5.49
C GLU A 296 24.76 15.53 5.44
N ASN A 297 23.80 14.88 4.76
CA ASN A 297 22.43 15.38 4.66
C ASN A 297 21.68 15.31 6.00
N GLU A 298 21.94 14.28 6.81
CA GLU A 298 21.43 14.19 8.19
C GLU A 298 21.91 15.38 9.05
N ARG A 299 23.19 15.75 8.92
CA ARG A 299 23.72 16.92 9.62
C ARG A 299 23.05 18.20 9.14
N LEU A 300 22.90 18.39 7.83
CA LEU A 300 22.21 19.55 7.26
C LEU A 300 20.75 19.62 7.75
N LEU A 301 20.05 18.49 7.79
CA LEU A 301 18.68 18.41 8.30
C LEU A 301 18.62 18.76 9.79
N ARG A 302 19.55 18.25 10.60
CA ARG A 302 19.64 18.58 12.03
C ARG A 302 19.89 20.06 12.25
N ASP A 303 20.82 20.66 11.52
CA ASP A 303 21.13 22.09 11.61
C ASP A 303 19.93 22.94 11.18
N ALA A 304 19.24 22.55 10.09
CA ALA A 304 18.02 23.21 9.63
C ALA A 304 16.90 23.14 10.68
N LEU A 305 16.62 21.95 11.25
CA LEU A 305 15.62 21.75 12.31
C LEU A 305 15.95 22.51 13.60
N ALA A 306 17.22 22.67 13.93
CA ALA A 306 17.66 23.50 15.05
C ALA A 306 17.42 25.00 14.80
N SER A 307 17.49 25.43 13.54
CA SER A 307 17.34 26.83 13.13
C SER A 307 15.89 27.28 12.84
N VAL A 308 14.91 26.37 12.83
CA VAL A 308 13.51 26.70 12.55
C VAL A 308 12.98 27.68 13.60
N ALA A 309 12.72 28.92 13.17
CA ALA A 309 12.07 29.92 13.99
C ALA A 309 10.58 29.55 14.12
N VAL A 310 10.20 28.96 15.26
CA VAL A 310 8.78 28.82 15.60
C VAL A 310 8.26 30.21 15.95
N LEU A 311 7.27 30.69 15.21
CA LEU A 311 6.55 31.93 15.55
C LEU A 311 5.84 31.71 16.91
N HIS A 312 6.48 32.17 17.97
CA HIS A 312 5.84 32.41 19.25
C HIS A 312 4.94 33.63 19.09
N GLU A 313 3.63 33.47 19.25
CA GLU A 313 2.75 34.61 19.52
C GLU A 313 3.27 35.30 20.78
N SER A 314 3.91 36.44 20.59
CA SER A 314 4.35 37.35 21.62
C SER A 314 3.84 38.73 21.23
N GLY A 315 2.71 39.15 21.85
CA GLY A 315 2.21 40.51 21.70
C GLY A 315 0.75 40.71 22.10
N GLY A 316 0.51 41.00 23.37
CA GLY A 316 -0.80 41.45 23.88
C GLY A 316 -0.78 41.97 25.32
N GLY A 317 0.29 42.66 25.75
CA GLY A 317 0.37 43.33 27.04
C GLY A 317 -0.07 44.80 26.99
N THR A 318 -1.17 45.10 27.71
CA THR A 318 -1.51 46.29 28.54
C THR A 318 -1.24 47.75 28.09
N SER A 319 -2.29 48.59 28.30
CA SER A 319 -2.37 50.08 28.46
C SER A 319 -3.24 50.74 27.35
N ASP A 320 -4.29 51.54 27.57
CA ASP A 320 -4.74 52.32 28.73
C ASP A 320 -6.22 52.77 28.61
N ARG A 321 -6.90 52.86 29.78
CA ARG A 321 -7.94 53.84 30.22
C ARG A 321 -9.37 53.92 29.63
N ALA A 322 -10.28 53.38 30.45
CA ALA A 322 -11.33 54.07 31.23
C ALA A 322 -12.66 54.55 30.59
N ALA A 323 -13.76 53.88 30.94
CA ALA A 323 -14.93 54.48 31.60
C ALA A 323 -15.85 53.44 32.32
N ALA A 324 -15.68 53.35 33.64
CA ALA A 324 -16.63 53.05 34.73
C ALA A 324 -18.06 52.50 34.46
N THR A 325 -18.33 51.26 34.93
CA THR A 325 -19.32 50.73 35.95
C THR A 325 -20.72 51.38 36.17
N PRO A 326 -21.74 50.72 36.82
CA PRO A 326 -21.81 49.38 37.48
C PRO A 326 -23.14 48.55 37.38
N SER A 327 -23.15 47.37 38.04
CA SER A 327 -24.27 46.59 38.64
C SER A 327 -25.11 45.70 37.68
N GLU A 328 -25.54 44.48 38.00
CA GLU A 328 -25.76 43.78 39.28
C GLU A 328 -25.79 42.24 39.08
N ASN A 329 -25.53 41.51 40.16
CA ASN A 329 -25.58 40.04 40.28
C ASN A 329 -26.99 39.47 40.09
N VAL A 330 -27.14 38.29 39.49
CA VAL A 330 -28.07 37.23 39.95
C VAL A 330 -27.51 35.85 39.55
N ASP A 331 -27.24 35.03 40.58
CA ASP A 331 -27.06 33.57 40.51
C ASP A 331 -28.44 32.87 40.48
N ASP A 332 -28.45 31.67 39.88
CA ASP A 332 -29.32 30.51 40.12
C ASP A 332 -30.85 30.61 39.96
N SER A 333 -31.41 29.79 39.06
CA SER A 333 -32.47 28.81 39.39
C SER A 333 -32.76 27.85 38.24
N ASP A 334 -32.86 26.56 38.60
CA ASP A 334 -33.46 25.44 37.86
C ASP A 334 -34.85 25.75 37.28
N SER A 335 -35.17 25.16 36.12
CA SER A 335 -36.56 24.77 35.79
C SER A 335 -36.64 23.65 34.74
N ASP A 336 -37.05 22.47 35.22
CA ASP A 336 -38.12 21.61 34.68
C ASP A 336 -38.01 21.06 33.25
N ALA A 337 -37.54 19.80 33.16
CA ALA A 337 -37.84 18.92 32.05
C ALA A 337 -39.32 18.48 32.09
N ASP A 338 -40.05 18.72 30.99
CA ASP A 338 -41.47 18.45 30.84
C ASP A 338 -41.78 16.94 30.90
N PRO A 339 -42.58 16.47 31.88
CA PRO A 339 -42.92 15.05 32.04
C PRO A 339 -43.74 14.46 30.87
N SER A 340 -44.30 15.29 29.99
CA SER A 340 -45.01 14.83 28.79
C SER A 340 -44.06 14.36 27.67
N GLN A 341 -42.86 14.94 27.57
CA GLN A 341 -41.84 14.50 26.61
C GLN A 341 -41.23 13.15 27.01
N THR A 342 -41.06 12.92 28.31
CA THR A 342 -40.51 11.67 28.83
C THR A 342 -41.49 10.50 28.69
N ALA A 343 -42.80 10.76 28.76
CA ALA A 343 -43.83 9.75 28.56
C ALA A 343 -43.97 9.34 27.09
N TYR A 344 -43.85 10.28 26.15
CA TYR A 344 -43.93 10.00 24.70
C TYR A 344 -42.76 9.12 24.22
N LEU A 345 -41.55 9.33 24.76
CA LEU A 345 -40.39 8.51 24.44
C LEU A 345 -40.48 7.08 25.00
N ALA A 346 -41.30 6.85 26.03
CA ALA A 346 -41.49 5.54 26.64
C ALA A 346 -42.59 4.69 25.96
N GLU A 347 -43.46 5.30 25.14
CA GLU A 347 -44.54 4.62 24.42
C GLU A 347 -44.16 4.16 23.00
N LEU A 348 -42.95 4.46 22.54
CA LEU A 348 -42.44 3.94 21.28
C LEU A 348 -42.13 2.44 21.43
N PRO A 349 -42.78 1.54 20.65
CA PRO A 349 -42.54 0.11 20.74
C PRO A 349 -41.09 -0.22 20.38
N SER A 350 -40.44 -0.95 21.27
CA SER A 350 -39.10 -1.51 21.07
C SER A 350 -39.14 -2.63 20.03
N ASP A 351 -38.25 -2.52 19.05
CA ASP A 351 -37.80 -3.52 18.07
C ASP A 351 -38.70 -3.79 16.85
N GLU A 352 -38.34 -3.17 15.72
CA GLU A 352 -38.13 -3.91 14.47
C GLU A 352 -36.81 -3.41 13.85
N GLU A 353 -35.88 -4.33 13.62
CA GLU A 353 -34.56 -4.14 13.02
C GLU A 353 -34.69 -3.47 11.65
N LEU A 354 -34.50 -2.15 11.61
CA LEU A 354 -34.05 -1.48 10.38
C LEU A 354 -32.56 -1.76 10.26
N GLU A 355 -32.21 -2.85 9.58
CA GLU A 355 -30.87 -3.09 9.04
C GLU A 355 -30.55 -1.97 8.05
N PHE A 356 -30.00 -0.87 8.57
CA PHE A 356 -29.13 -0.03 7.76
C PHE A 356 -27.85 -0.81 7.57
N GLU A 357 -27.58 -1.25 6.34
CA GLU A 357 -26.24 -1.60 5.89
C GLU A 357 -25.35 -0.36 6.09
N SER A 358 -24.84 -0.19 7.31
CA SER A 358 -23.73 0.70 7.56
C SER A 358 -22.51 -0.01 6.98
N ASP A 359 -22.07 0.48 5.82
CA ASP A 359 -20.74 0.26 5.27
C ASP A 359 -19.71 0.72 6.31
N SER A 360 -19.49 -0.15 7.30
CA SER A 360 -18.33 -0.09 8.18
C SER A 360 -17.17 -0.71 7.40
N ASP A 361 -16.72 0.02 6.40
CA ASP A 361 -15.41 -0.19 5.81
C ASP A 361 -14.37 -0.03 6.92
N SER A 362 -13.92 -1.18 7.39
CA SER A 362 -12.76 -1.33 8.25
C SER A 362 -11.49 -1.06 7.42
N HIS A 363 -11.31 0.20 7.02
CA HIS A 363 -10.00 0.73 6.65
C HIS A 363 -9.23 1.07 7.92
N SER A 364 -8.76 0.04 8.60
CA SER A 364 -7.72 0.17 9.62
C SER A 364 -6.43 0.70 8.96
N GLU A 365 -5.84 1.71 9.61
CA GLU A 365 -4.54 2.36 9.37
C GLU A 365 -4.47 3.59 8.44
N ALA A 366 -5.45 3.86 7.57
CA ALA A 366 -5.45 5.12 6.78
C ALA A 366 -6.15 6.30 7.50
N GLY A 367 -7.15 6.03 8.34
CA GLY A 367 -7.99 7.06 8.96
C GLY A 367 -7.33 7.92 10.05
N HIS A 368 -6.11 7.60 10.50
CA HIS A 368 -5.39 8.42 11.47
C HIS A 368 -4.55 9.54 10.85
N ALA A 369 -4.33 9.53 9.53
CA ALA A 369 -3.54 10.56 8.84
C ALA A 369 -4.35 11.83 8.50
N ASP A 370 -5.68 11.73 8.40
CA ASP A 370 -6.51 12.82 7.87
C ASP A 370 -6.84 13.94 8.88
N SER A 371 -6.61 13.71 10.18
CA SER A 371 -6.86 14.70 11.22
C SER A 371 -5.75 15.74 11.40
N TRP A 372 -4.53 15.50 10.92
CA TRP A 372 -3.37 16.36 11.24
C TRP A 372 -3.19 17.57 10.32
N VAL A 373 -3.60 17.49 9.05
CA VAL A 373 -3.36 18.58 8.08
C VAL A 373 -4.37 19.74 8.25
N ALA A 374 -5.53 19.50 8.88
CA ALA A 374 -6.59 20.50 9.01
C ALA A 374 -6.66 21.20 10.39
N THR A 375 -5.99 20.69 11.42
CA THR A 375 -6.06 21.24 12.78
C THR A 375 -4.71 21.16 13.48
N SER A 376 -3.91 22.21 13.38
CA SER A 376 -2.77 22.39 14.29
C SER A 376 -2.33 23.84 14.35
N GLY A 377 -2.69 24.49 15.46
CA GLY A 377 -1.98 25.66 15.94
C GLY A 377 -0.51 25.34 16.22
N ASN A 378 0.33 26.36 16.25
CA ASN A 378 1.80 26.31 16.37
C ASN A 378 2.38 25.37 17.45
N GLY A 379 1.58 24.93 18.44
CA GLY A 379 1.98 23.92 19.43
C GLY A 379 2.28 22.53 18.86
N SER A 380 1.70 22.17 17.71
CA SER A 380 1.93 20.87 17.07
C SER A 380 3.22 20.82 16.24
N ALA A 381 3.58 21.90 15.54
CA ALA A 381 4.79 21.97 14.73
C ALA A 381 6.07 21.89 15.57
N GLU A 382 6.11 22.54 16.74
CA GLU A 382 7.25 22.46 17.67
C GLU A 382 7.40 21.05 18.28
N GLN A 383 6.28 20.37 18.57
CA GLN A 383 6.30 18.98 19.02
C GLN A 383 6.85 18.05 17.93
N THR A 384 6.38 18.21 16.69
CA THR A 384 6.90 17.47 15.53
C THR A 384 8.39 17.71 15.35
N ARG A 385 8.84 18.98 15.41
CA ARG A 385 10.26 19.35 15.31
C ARG A 385 11.12 18.67 16.39
N ARG A 386 10.67 18.65 17.65
CA ARG A 386 11.38 17.97 18.75
C ARG A 386 11.46 16.46 18.53
N SER A 387 10.37 15.83 18.10
CA SER A 387 10.35 14.40 17.77
C SER A 387 11.34 14.07 16.64
N LEU A 388 11.39 14.88 15.59
CA LEU A 388 12.36 14.73 14.49
C LEU A 388 13.81 14.88 14.98
N LEU A 389 14.08 15.86 15.84
CA LEU A 389 15.42 16.06 16.43
C LEU A 389 15.84 14.91 17.35
N GLU A 390 14.91 14.33 18.10
CA GLU A 390 15.18 13.16 18.93
C GLU A 390 15.57 11.96 18.06
N LYS A 391 14.81 11.70 16.99
CA LYS A 391 15.08 10.62 16.01
C LYS A 391 16.41 10.80 15.27
N LEU A 392 16.79 12.03 14.93
CA LEU A 392 18.10 12.36 14.36
C LEU A 392 19.24 12.36 15.39
N GLY A 393 18.92 12.46 16.68
CA GLY A 393 19.85 12.47 17.81
C GLY A 393 20.15 11.07 18.37
N THR A 394 19.31 10.07 18.08
CA THR A 394 19.53 8.67 18.46
C THR A 394 20.63 7.94 17.66
N GLY A 395 21.36 8.66 16.78
CA GLY A 395 22.53 8.14 16.07
C GLY A 395 23.74 7.77 16.95
N GLU A 396 23.72 8.11 18.23
CA GLU A 396 24.71 7.64 19.22
C GLU A 396 24.05 6.83 20.34
N ARG A 397 23.61 5.62 20.04
CA ARG A 397 23.53 4.56 21.05
C ARG A 397 24.01 3.26 20.45
N SER A 398 25.32 3.09 20.32
CA SER A 398 25.87 1.79 20.70
C SER A 398 25.58 1.66 22.20
N PRO A 399 24.72 0.73 22.64
CA PRO A 399 24.68 0.42 24.05
C PRO A 399 26.11 0.03 24.44
N GLN A 400 26.67 0.66 25.47
CA GLN A 400 27.83 0.08 26.12
C GLN A 400 27.34 -1.24 26.72
N TYR A 401 27.47 -2.31 25.94
CA TYR A 401 27.08 -3.64 26.34
C TYR A 401 28.04 -4.09 27.44
N GLU A 402 27.55 -4.20 28.67
CA GLU A 402 28.21 -4.99 29.70
C GLU A 402 28.30 -6.46 29.27
N GLU A 403 29.34 -7.13 29.76
CA GLU A 403 29.83 -8.43 29.31
C GLU A 403 28.71 -9.42 28.94
N VAL A 404 28.66 -9.68 27.63
CA VAL A 404 27.88 -10.73 27.00
C VAL A 404 28.05 -12.06 27.76
N PRO A 405 26.98 -12.80 28.08
CA PRO A 405 27.06 -14.09 28.77
C PRO A 405 28.15 -14.99 28.19
N ALA A 406 28.92 -15.69 29.05
CA ALA A 406 30.09 -16.47 28.66
C ALA A 406 29.87 -17.43 27.46
N LEU A 407 28.63 -17.90 27.26
CA LEU A 407 28.22 -18.73 26.12
C LEU A 407 28.27 -17.97 24.77
N LEU A 408 27.83 -16.71 24.75
CA LEU A 408 27.88 -15.83 23.58
C LEU A 408 29.31 -15.29 23.33
N ALA A 409 30.12 -15.16 24.39
CA ALA A 409 31.56 -14.88 24.26
C ALA A 409 32.35 -16.07 23.67
N GLN A 410 31.90 -17.32 23.91
CA GLN A 410 32.41 -18.51 23.22
C GLN A 410 31.95 -18.58 21.75
N LEU A 411 30.75 -18.06 21.45
CA LEU A 411 30.22 -17.98 20.08
C LEU A 411 30.87 -16.85 19.23
N ARG A 412 31.32 -15.76 19.87
CA ARG A 412 32.05 -14.64 19.24
C ARG A 412 33.52 -14.94 18.93
N LYS A 413 34.12 -15.96 19.56
CA LYS A 413 35.49 -16.37 19.23
C LYS A 413 35.47 -17.02 17.84
N SER A 414 36.10 -16.33 16.91
CA SER A 414 36.42 -16.68 15.52
C SER A 414 36.02 -18.09 15.02
N PRO A 415 35.39 -18.17 13.83
CA PRO A 415 34.83 -19.39 13.25
C PRO A 415 35.82 -20.52 12.91
N ASP A 416 37.13 -20.33 13.14
CA ASP A 416 38.14 -21.23 12.62
C ASP A 416 38.64 -22.33 13.57
N GLU A 417 38.38 -22.30 14.89
CA GLU A 417 38.94 -23.37 15.76
C GLU A 417 38.06 -23.94 16.89
N SER A 418 36.93 -23.33 17.30
CA SER A 418 36.18 -23.83 18.48
C SER A 418 34.70 -24.20 18.30
N ILE A 419 34.10 -24.03 17.12
CA ILE A 419 32.67 -24.36 16.89
C ILE A 419 32.48 -25.32 15.70
N ALA A 420 33.42 -26.25 15.51
CA ALA A 420 33.43 -27.17 14.37
C ALA A 420 32.47 -28.37 14.51
N SER A 421 31.87 -28.60 15.68
CA SER A 421 31.00 -29.76 15.88
C SER A 421 29.52 -29.40 15.69
N LEU A 422 28.84 -30.21 14.87
CA LEU A 422 27.41 -30.09 14.59
C LEU A 422 26.55 -29.94 15.87
N PRO A 423 26.78 -30.69 16.97
CA PRO A 423 25.99 -30.54 18.19
C PRO A 423 26.19 -29.18 18.87
N ALA A 424 27.40 -28.62 18.86
CA ALA A 424 27.67 -27.32 19.47
C ALA A 424 26.93 -26.19 18.72
N LEU A 425 26.89 -26.27 17.39
CA LEU A 425 26.13 -25.34 16.55
C LEU A 425 24.63 -25.45 16.79
N GLN A 426 24.08 -26.66 16.91
CA GLN A 426 22.67 -26.87 17.22
C GLN A 426 22.29 -26.32 18.60
N THR A 427 23.08 -26.61 19.64
CA THR A 427 22.86 -26.07 20.99
C THR A 427 22.93 -24.54 21.01
N ALA A 428 23.83 -23.94 20.22
CA ALA A 428 23.94 -22.50 20.10
C ALA A 428 22.67 -21.87 19.49
N LEU A 429 22.18 -22.43 18.38
CA LEU A 429 20.94 -21.96 17.73
C LEU A 429 19.72 -22.13 18.63
N GLU A 430 19.63 -23.25 19.35
CA GLU A 430 18.54 -23.51 20.31
C GLU A 430 18.59 -22.53 21.49
N THR A 431 19.78 -22.25 22.02
CA THR A 431 19.94 -21.26 23.09
C THR A 431 19.53 -19.87 22.62
N LEU A 432 19.94 -19.46 21.41
CA LEU A 432 19.53 -18.18 20.83
C LEU A 432 18.02 -18.10 20.64
N ALA A 433 17.38 -19.16 20.14
CA ALA A 433 15.94 -19.25 19.99
C ALA A 433 15.19 -19.09 21.35
N GLN A 434 15.68 -19.76 22.39
CA GLN A 434 15.13 -19.62 23.75
C GLN A 434 15.33 -18.21 24.31
N LEU A 435 16.48 -17.57 24.06
CA LEU A 435 16.73 -16.19 24.47
C LEU A 435 15.86 -15.18 23.72
N ALA A 436 15.57 -15.43 22.44
CA ALA A 436 14.69 -14.59 21.64
C ALA A 436 13.22 -14.66 22.11
N THR A 437 12.79 -15.82 22.62
CA THR A 437 11.41 -16.05 23.08
C THR A 437 11.16 -15.63 24.53
N THR A 438 12.21 -15.52 25.36
CA THR A 438 12.08 -15.15 26.77
C THR A 438 11.97 -13.63 26.95
N ARG A 439 10.85 -13.11 27.48
CA ARG A 439 10.63 -11.66 27.75
C ARG A 439 11.50 -11.06 28.87
N ALA A 440 12.73 -11.55 29.03
CA ALA A 440 13.63 -11.12 30.07
C ALA A 440 14.21 -9.73 29.77
N PRO A 441 14.48 -8.91 30.80
CA PRO A 441 15.08 -7.59 30.62
C PRO A 441 16.46 -7.62 29.92
N GLN A 442 17.15 -8.76 29.99
CA GLN A 442 18.44 -8.97 29.30
C GLN A 442 18.35 -8.94 27.78
N GLN A 443 17.16 -9.12 27.18
CA GLN A 443 16.98 -9.03 25.73
C GLN A 443 17.35 -7.66 25.16
N ARG A 444 17.18 -6.59 25.96
CA ARG A 444 17.52 -5.22 25.56
C ARG A 444 19.02 -4.95 25.51
N LEU A 445 19.81 -5.87 26.07
CA LEU A 445 21.27 -5.78 26.16
C LEU A 445 21.96 -6.68 25.13
N LEU A 446 21.24 -7.22 24.15
CA LEU A 446 21.84 -8.04 23.10
C LEU A 446 21.77 -7.32 21.76
N ASP A 447 22.86 -7.38 21.00
CA ASP A 447 22.90 -6.97 19.61
C ASP A 447 22.40 -8.14 18.74
N TRP A 448 21.07 -8.21 18.59
CA TRP A 448 20.42 -9.29 17.84
C TRP A 448 20.82 -9.31 16.37
N SER A 449 21.02 -8.14 15.77
CA SER A 449 21.50 -8.00 14.39
C SER A 449 22.85 -8.66 14.21
N GLN A 450 23.82 -8.34 15.07
CA GLN A 450 25.15 -8.94 15.03
C GLN A 450 25.10 -10.45 15.27
N LEU A 451 24.34 -10.91 16.26
CA LEU A 451 24.19 -12.33 16.58
C LEU A 451 23.58 -13.11 15.41
N CYS A 452 22.54 -12.57 14.78
CA CYS A 452 21.91 -13.17 13.61
C CYS A 452 22.90 -13.30 12.45
N GLN A 453 23.61 -12.22 12.12
CA GLN A 453 24.59 -12.19 11.02
C GLN A 453 25.76 -13.15 11.24
N GLN A 454 26.25 -13.29 12.47
CA GLN A 454 27.43 -14.10 12.77
C GLN A 454 27.11 -15.60 12.97
N LEU A 455 25.94 -15.92 13.52
CA LEU A 455 25.64 -17.28 14.00
C LEU A 455 24.53 -17.97 13.23
N VAL A 456 23.55 -17.23 12.72
CA VAL A 456 22.36 -17.80 12.06
C VAL A 456 22.53 -17.79 10.55
N LEU A 457 22.78 -16.62 9.95
CA LEU A 457 22.85 -16.48 8.49
C LEU A 457 23.87 -17.43 7.81
N PRO A 458 25.10 -17.64 8.35
CA PRO A 458 26.06 -18.55 7.75
C PRO A 458 25.66 -20.03 7.82
N ARG A 459 24.60 -20.37 8.57
CA ARG A 459 24.09 -21.74 8.75
C ARG A 459 22.91 -22.04 7.85
N LEU A 460 22.48 -21.09 7.02
CA LEU A 460 21.48 -21.31 5.97
C LEU A 460 22.11 -21.90 4.70
N GLU A 461 23.43 -21.73 4.53
CA GLU A 461 24.17 -22.28 3.38
C GLU A 461 24.43 -23.78 3.53
N HIS A 462 24.42 -24.50 2.40
CA HIS A 462 24.76 -25.92 2.36
C HIS A 462 26.25 -26.17 2.61
N ASP A 463 26.59 -26.65 3.81
CA ASP A 463 27.94 -27.03 4.16
C ASP A 463 28.24 -28.51 3.81
N ARG A 464 29.18 -28.72 2.88
CA ARG A 464 29.59 -30.05 2.40
C ARG A 464 30.33 -30.86 3.46
N THR A 465 30.84 -30.25 4.52
CA THR A 465 31.57 -30.94 5.59
C THR A 465 30.67 -31.89 6.38
N PHE A 466 29.36 -31.61 6.44
CA PHE A 466 28.35 -32.44 7.10
C PHE A 466 27.64 -33.44 6.16
N VAL A 467 28.18 -33.65 4.95
CA VAL A 467 27.62 -34.59 3.97
C VAL A 467 28.46 -35.85 3.89
N HIS A 468 27.91 -36.97 4.33
CA HIS A 468 28.53 -38.28 4.25
C HIS A 468 28.04 -39.05 3.02
N LYS A 469 28.97 -39.58 2.22
CA LYS A 469 28.63 -40.44 1.07
C LYS A 469 28.89 -41.90 1.43
N LEU A 470 27.83 -42.68 1.47
CA LEU A 470 27.90 -44.14 1.57
C LEU A 470 27.89 -44.74 0.16
N LYS A 471 28.85 -45.61 -0.14
CA LYS A 471 28.92 -46.31 -1.42
C LYS A 471 28.83 -47.81 -1.20
N ALA A 472 27.83 -48.45 -1.81
CA ALA A 472 27.63 -49.89 -1.82
C ALA A 472 27.54 -50.38 -3.28
N GLY A 473 28.66 -50.86 -3.84
CA GLY A 473 28.74 -51.23 -5.26
C GLY A 473 28.54 -50.02 -6.18
N ASN A 474 27.52 -50.08 -7.06
CA ASN A 474 27.13 -48.99 -7.97
C ASN A 474 26.14 -48.00 -7.33
N LEU A 475 25.64 -48.27 -6.11
CA LEU A 475 24.75 -47.37 -5.39
C LEU A 475 25.58 -46.41 -4.53
N THR A 476 25.38 -45.11 -4.74
CA THR A 476 25.89 -44.04 -3.88
C THR A 476 24.72 -43.33 -3.22
N GLN A 477 24.67 -43.34 -1.90
CA GLN A 477 23.71 -42.60 -1.09
C GLN A 477 24.46 -41.49 -0.34
N SER A 478 23.97 -40.26 -0.43
CA SER A 478 24.46 -39.14 0.38
C SER A 478 23.53 -38.91 1.56
N ILE A 479 24.09 -38.82 2.76
CA ILE A 479 23.41 -38.43 3.99
C ILE A 479 23.87 -37.00 4.32
N ASP A 480 22.92 -36.07 4.38
CA ASP A 480 23.17 -34.68 4.76
C ASP A 480 22.78 -34.50 6.23
N GLU A 481 23.76 -34.62 7.13
CA GLU A 481 23.55 -34.39 8.56
C GLU A 481 23.44 -32.88 8.89
N GLY A 482 23.79 -32.01 7.94
CA GLY A 482 23.65 -30.57 8.03
C GLY A 482 22.21 -30.08 7.78
N ALA A 483 21.33 -30.89 7.16
CA ALA A 483 19.96 -30.48 6.85
C ALA A 483 19.17 -30.08 8.11
N THR A 484 19.33 -30.83 9.20
CA THR A 484 18.72 -30.52 10.51
C THR A 484 19.27 -29.21 11.09
N LEU A 485 20.56 -28.93 10.92
CA LEU A 485 21.14 -27.66 11.34
C LEU A 485 20.55 -26.48 10.55
N ARG A 486 20.40 -26.62 9.23
CA ARG A 486 19.76 -25.60 8.39
C ARG A 486 18.30 -25.38 8.76
N ALA A 487 17.55 -26.45 9.04
CA ALA A 487 16.18 -26.34 9.56
C ALA A 487 16.11 -25.63 10.92
N SER A 488 17.03 -25.91 11.84
CA SER A 488 17.14 -25.18 13.11
C SER A 488 17.48 -23.71 12.89
N ALA A 489 18.40 -23.40 11.96
CA ALA A 489 18.76 -22.03 11.61
C ALA A 489 17.58 -21.25 11.04
N GLN A 490 16.76 -21.87 10.18
CA GLN A 490 15.50 -21.32 9.68
C GLN A 490 14.53 -20.98 10.83
N GLY A 491 14.35 -21.91 11.77
CA GLY A 491 13.50 -21.71 12.94
C GLY A 491 14.00 -20.56 13.82
N THR A 492 15.30 -20.50 14.11
CA THR A 492 15.91 -19.42 14.89
C THR A 492 15.82 -18.08 14.16
N LEU A 493 16.07 -18.03 12.85
CA LEU A 493 15.95 -16.82 12.04
C LEU A 493 14.56 -16.21 12.20
N ARG A 494 13.50 -17.00 12.00
CA ARG A 494 12.11 -16.53 12.12
C ARG A 494 11.78 -15.92 13.49
N GLN A 495 12.39 -16.42 14.56
CA GLN A 495 12.22 -15.86 15.90
C GLN A 495 12.99 -14.56 16.13
N LEU A 496 14.12 -14.39 15.43
CA LEU A 496 14.95 -13.20 15.51
C LEU A 496 14.48 -12.05 14.61
N LEU A 497 13.77 -12.34 13.51
CA LEU A 497 13.31 -11.31 12.56
C LEU A 497 12.65 -10.08 13.21
N PRO A 498 11.77 -10.20 14.24
CA PRO A 498 11.18 -9.03 14.89
C PRO A 498 12.15 -8.20 15.74
N LEU A 499 13.36 -8.70 16.00
CA LEU A 499 14.34 -8.12 16.93
C LEU A 499 15.56 -7.52 16.23
N VAL A 500 15.72 -7.75 14.92
CA VAL A 500 16.88 -7.29 14.15
C VAL A 500 16.56 -6.02 13.36
N ASP A 501 17.61 -5.30 12.95
CA ASP A 501 17.48 -4.13 12.11
C ASP A 501 17.13 -4.46 10.64
N PHE A 502 16.66 -3.44 9.92
CA PHE A 502 16.30 -3.55 8.50
C PHE A 502 17.46 -4.04 7.62
N ARG A 503 18.70 -3.64 7.93
CA ARG A 503 19.89 -4.15 7.24
C ARG A 503 20.01 -5.67 7.36
N THR A 504 19.84 -6.21 8.56
CA THR A 504 19.89 -7.65 8.81
C THR A 504 18.73 -8.36 8.13
N VAL A 505 17.55 -7.75 8.09
CA VAL A 505 16.41 -8.24 7.29
C VAL A 505 16.80 -8.39 5.81
N CYS A 506 17.43 -7.38 5.21
CA CYS A 506 17.90 -7.43 3.81
C CYS A 506 18.93 -8.56 3.61
N LEU A 507 19.88 -8.70 4.52
CA LEU A 507 20.87 -9.78 4.46
C LEU A 507 20.23 -11.17 4.59
N ALA A 508 19.24 -11.33 5.47
CA ALA A 508 18.48 -12.56 5.61
C ALA A 508 17.73 -12.90 4.32
N LEU A 509 17.01 -11.93 3.73
CA LEU A 509 16.30 -12.10 2.46
C LEU A 509 17.25 -12.56 1.34
N ALA A 510 18.43 -11.96 1.24
CA ALA A 510 19.43 -12.36 0.25
C ALA A 510 19.94 -13.79 0.46
N GLN A 511 20.17 -14.21 1.71
CA GLN A 511 20.58 -15.58 2.01
C GLN A 511 19.49 -16.60 1.66
N GLU A 512 18.24 -16.30 2.00
CA GLU A 512 17.10 -17.16 1.69
C GLU A 512 16.88 -17.33 0.19
N LEU A 513 16.93 -16.23 -0.59
CA LEU A 513 16.76 -16.28 -2.05
C LEU A 513 17.91 -16.98 -2.76
N ARG A 514 19.15 -16.88 -2.25
CA ARG A 514 20.32 -17.52 -2.86
C ARG A 514 20.47 -18.99 -2.50
N HIS A 515 20.15 -19.35 -1.26
CA HIS A 515 20.47 -20.67 -0.71
C HIS A 515 19.23 -21.41 -0.20
N GLY A 516 18.37 -20.76 0.58
CA GLY A 516 17.24 -21.40 1.25
C GLY A 516 16.20 -21.97 0.28
N VAL A 517 15.68 -21.15 -0.64
CA VAL A 517 14.65 -21.58 -1.62
C VAL A 517 15.17 -22.58 -2.66
N HIS A 518 16.49 -22.73 -2.74
CA HIS A 518 17.19 -23.68 -3.61
C HIS A 518 17.80 -24.86 -2.83
N ASP A 519 17.41 -25.06 -1.56
CA ASP A 519 17.91 -26.18 -0.76
C ASP A 519 17.49 -27.53 -1.36
N ARG A 520 18.32 -28.54 -1.12
CA ARG A 520 18.07 -29.93 -1.56
C ARG A 520 17.05 -30.63 -0.69
N ASP A 521 16.95 -30.23 0.58
CA ASP A 521 15.94 -30.74 1.50
C ASP A 521 14.63 -29.97 1.31
N SER A 522 13.55 -30.69 0.97
CA SER A 522 12.25 -30.08 0.70
C SER A 522 11.63 -29.39 1.91
N GLY A 523 11.94 -29.86 3.12
CA GLY A 523 11.47 -29.25 4.36
C GLY A 523 12.15 -27.90 4.61
N VAL A 524 13.47 -27.84 4.44
CA VAL A 524 14.23 -26.58 4.53
C VAL A 524 13.79 -25.61 3.43
N GLN A 525 13.62 -26.09 2.20
CA GLN A 525 13.13 -25.29 1.08
C GLN A 525 11.77 -24.65 1.37
N GLN A 526 10.84 -25.40 1.95
CA GLN A 526 9.51 -24.89 2.30
C GLN A 526 9.60 -23.84 3.42
N LEU A 527 10.41 -24.08 4.45
CA LEU A 527 10.65 -23.10 5.53
C LEU A 527 11.25 -21.81 5.00
N ALA A 528 12.24 -21.91 4.11
CA ALA A 528 12.85 -20.77 3.44
C ALA A 528 11.83 -19.97 2.62
N ALA A 529 11.01 -20.65 1.81
CA ALA A 529 9.97 -20.00 1.01
C ALA A 529 8.92 -19.30 1.88
N ASP A 530 8.55 -19.89 3.03
CA ASP A 530 7.66 -19.26 4.01
C ASP A 530 8.32 -18.03 4.66
N THR A 531 9.61 -18.11 5.00
CA THR A 531 10.39 -16.98 5.53
C THR A 531 10.46 -15.84 4.53
N VAL A 532 10.78 -16.10 3.26
CA VAL A 532 10.79 -15.10 2.19
C VAL A 532 9.42 -14.43 2.05
N ARG A 533 8.34 -15.21 1.99
CA ARG A 533 6.98 -14.67 1.91
C ARG A 533 6.65 -13.76 3.10
N SER A 534 7.02 -14.17 4.31
CA SER A 534 6.84 -13.35 5.52
C SER A 534 7.64 -12.05 5.47
N LEU A 535 8.91 -12.12 5.04
CA LEU A 535 9.78 -10.94 4.93
C LEU A 535 9.25 -9.94 3.91
N LEU A 536 8.86 -10.43 2.73
CA LEU A 536 8.31 -9.59 1.69
C LEU A 536 6.97 -8.97 2.11
N ALA A 537 6.11 -9.71 2.83
CA ALA A 537 4.85 -9.16 3.34
C ALA A 537 5.06 -8.06 4.39
N SER A 538 6.06 -8.22 5.28
CA SER A 538 6.29 -7.29 6.38
C SER A 538 7.14 -6.07 6.01
N HIS A 539 8.04 -6.19 5.02
CA HIS A 539 9.04 -5.16 4.71
C HIS A 539 9.00 -4.67 3.26
N HIS A 540 7.88 -4.89 2.58
CA HIS A 540 7.73 -4.55 1.17
C HIS A 540 8.05 -3.08 0.87
N HIS A 541 7.46 -2.17 1.64
CA HIS A 541 7.60 -0.73 1.43
C HIS A 541 9.02 -0.25 1.75
N GLU A 542 9.66 -0.80 2.78
CA GLU A 542 11.05 -0.47 3.10
C GLU A 542 12.02 -0.95 2.02
N LEU A 543 11.82 -2.15 1.49
CA LEU A 543 12.60 -2.66 0.36
C LEU A 543 12.48 -1.76 -0.87
N ILE A 544 11.26 -1.34 -1.21
CA ILE A 544 11.03 -0.42 -2.34
C ILE A 544 11.62 0.97 -2.06
N GLY A 545 11.40 1.53 -0.88
CA GLY A 545 11.75 2.90 -0.56
C GLY A 545 13.24 3.12 -0.30
N LEU A 546 13.94 2.13 0.24
CA LEU A 546 15.33 2.27 0.69
C LEU A 546 16.32 1.50 -0.17
N GLU A 547 15.90 0.40 -0.79
CA GLU A 547 16.81 -0.60 -1.36
C GLU A 547 16.34 -1.15 -2.72
N TRP A 548 15.53 -0.39 -3.47
CA TRP A 548 14.95 -0.88 -4.72
C TRP A 548 16.00 -1.41 -5.71
N ASP A 549 17.08 -0.64 -5.95
CA ASP A 549 18.13 -1.03 -6.89
C ASP A 549 18.85 -2.31 -6.45
N TRP A 550 19.09 -2.46 -5.15
CA TRP A 550 19.67 -3.68 -4.59
C TRP A 550 18.72 -4.86 -4.73
N TYR A 551 17.45 -4.67 -4.37
CA TYR A 551 16.41 -5.68 -4.40
C TYR A 551 16.13 -6.16 -5.83
N ALA A 552 16.03 -5.24 -6.79
CA ALA A 552 15.85 -5.55 -8.21
C ALA A 552 17.01 -6.38 -8.77
N ARG A 553 18.26 -6.05 -8.41
CA ARG A 553 19.44 -6.86 -8.78
C ARG A 553 19.40 -8.24 -8.15
N LEU A 554 19.05 -8.32 -6.86
CA LEU A 554 18.94 -9.58 -6.14
C LEU A 554 17.92 -10.53 -6.81
N LEU A 555 16.74 -10.03 -7.17
CA LEU A 555 15.71 -10.79 -7.88
C LEU A 555 16.19 -11.29 -9.25
N ALA A 556 16.94 -10.45 -9.98
CA ALA A 556 17.50 -10.82 -11.27
C ALA A 556 18.57 -11.92 -11.14
N GLU A 557 19.39 -11.88 -10.09
CA GLU A 557 20.40 -12.90 -9.78
C GLU A 557 19.77 -14.24 -9.37
N SER A 558 18.66 -14.22 -8.64
CA SER A 558 17.95 -15.42 -8.17
C SER A 558 17.04 -16.06 -9.23
N SER A 559 16.85 -15.42 -10.39
CA SER A 559 16.00 -15.95 -11.45
C SER A 559 16.71 -17.06 -12.23
N PRO A 560 16.03 -18.19 -12.55
CA PRO A 560 16.62 -19.34 -13.26
C PRO A 560 17.19 -19.01 -14.65
N ALA A 561 16.90 -17.83 -15.21
CA ALA A 561 17.52 -17.36 -16.45
C ALA A 561 19.04 -17.07 -16.31
N ALA A 562 19.55 -16.84 -15.10
CA ALA A 562 20.97 -16.59 -14.85
C ALA A 562 21.86 -17.85 -14.98
N GLU A 563 21.28 -19.05 -14.97
CA GLU A 563 22.02 -20.31 -15.16
C GLU A 563 22.36 -20.63 -16.62
N ALA A 564 21.83 -19.86 -17.59
CA ALA A 564 22.17 -20.00 -19.01
C ALA A 564 23.50 -19.30 -19.36
N ARG A 565 24.63 -19.77 -18.81
CA ARG A 565 25.96 -19.47 -19.39
C ARG A 565 26.22 -20.38 -20.61
N PRO A 566 26.92 -19.89 -21.64
CA PRO A 566 26.99 -20.52 -22.96
C PRO A 566 27.74 -21.86 -22.92
N PRO A 567 27.51 -22.77 -23.87
CA PRO A 567 28.26 -24.01 -23.93
C PRO A 567 29.74 -23.69 -24.09
N HIS A 568 30.56 -24.25 -23.22
CA HIS A 568 32.00 -24.31 -23.40
C HIS A 568 32.31 -24.87 -24.80
N GLY A 569 32.69 -23.99 -25.72
CA GLY A 569 33.40 -24.37 -26.93
C GLY A 569 34.75 -24.95 -26.51
N ARG A 570 34.86 -26.28 -26.53
CA ARG A 570 36.16 -26.96 -26.60
C ARG A 570 36.60 -26.96 -28.06
N ALA A 571 37.78 -26.39 -28.30
CA ALA A 571 38.64 -26.78 -29.40
C ALA A 571 39.13 -28.22 -29.23
#